data_AF-A0A831X5A4-F1
#
_entry.id   AF-A0A831X5A4-F1
#
_cell.length_a   1.000
_cell.length_b   1.000
_cell.length_c   1.000
_cell.angle_alpha   90.00
_cell.angle_beta   90.00
_cell.angle_gamma   90.00
#
_symmetry.space_group_name_H-M   'P 1'
#
loop_
_entity.id
_entity.type
_entity.pdbx_description
1 polymer ?
#
loop_
_entity_poly.entity_id
_entity_poly.type
_entity_poly.pdbx_seq_one_letter_code
_entity_poly.pdbx_strand_id
1 'polypeptide(L)'
;MQTGLTFDEYVELKWGATCEGMGFLKQEPGKPPVFEPLVDDEPAESQLFPMTTGQAANHLRSRGYDCRPEMLDVLVENSVVKLSQPDVWARADVDAAADYFEQAGILTPYAAMCQTLGCSYADFLRPLREAATQASRKYRRRVPNDDQYFIMHRMPPRGVTGDDGSFQSKPAVITFTLCDDIRERLERGEEV
;
A
#
# COMPACT_ATOMS: atom_id res chain seq x y z
N MET A 1 21.59 7.51 18.42
CA MET A 1 20.78 7.68 17.19
C MET A 1 20.49 6.29 16.66
N GLN A 2 19.27 5.80 16.88
CA GLN A 2 18.82 4.51 16.38
C GLN A 2 18.10 4.79 15.06
N THR A 3 18.70 4.41 13.94
CA THR A 3 18.22 4.75 12.58
C THR A 3 17.41 3.60 11.96
N GLY A 4 16.60 2.92 12.76
CA GLY A 4 15.75 1.82 12.31
C GLY A 4 14.68 1.48 13.32
N LEU A 5 13.48 1.18 12.83
CA LEU A 5 12.39 0.60 13.61
C LEU A 5 12.80 -0.79 14.09
N THR A 6 12.56 -1.08 15.35
CA THR A 6 12.67 -2.42 15.90
C THR A 6 11.58 -3.32 15.29
N PHE A 7 11.80 -4.64 15.32
CA PHE A 7 10.83 -5.60 14.82
C PHE A 7 9.45 -5.43 15.47
N ASP A 8 9.42 -5.13 16.77
CA ASP A 8 8.17 -4.90 17.51
C ASP A 8 7.46 -3.61 17.06
N GLU A 9 8.19 -2.53 16.80
CA GLU A 9 7.64 -1.28 16.26
C GLU A 9 7.11 -1.46 14.82
N TYR A 10 7.73 -2.34 14.03
CA TYR A 10 7.23 -2.71 12.70
C TYR A 10 5.93 -3.54 12.77
N VAL A 11 5.83 -4.46 13.74
CA VAL A 11 4.65 -5.31 13.94
C VAL A 11 3.44 -4.48 14.39
N GLU A 12 3.62 -3.50 15.28
CA GLU A 12 2.52 -2.60 15.70
C GLU A 12 1.99 -1.75 14.54
N LEU A 13 2.89 -1.31 13.63
CA LEU A 13 2.51 -0.56 12.43
C LEU A 13 1.67 -1.41 11.45
N LYS A 14 1.94 -2.73 11.40
CA LYS A 14 1.21 -3.70 10.57
C LYS A 14 -0.15 -4.08 11.17
N TRP A 15 -0.25 -4.19 12.50
CA TRP A 15 -1.47 -4.66 13.18
C TRP A 15 -2.53 -3.58 13.38
N GLY A 16 -2.17 -2.29 13.37
CA GLY A 16 -3.13 -1.18 13.37
C GLY A 16 -3.90 -1.00 12.05
N ALA A 17 -3.49 -1.69 10.98
CA ALA A 17 -4.10 -1.62 9.64
C ALA A 17 -4.98 -2.84 9.29
N THR A 18 -5.07 -3.84 10.18
CA THR A 18 -6.01 -4.94 10.03
C THR A 18 -7.39 -4.51 10.51
N CYS A 19 -8.19 -3.98 9.57
CA CYS A 19 -9.63 -3.87 9.72
C CYS A 19 -10.20 -5.18 10.27
N GLU A 20 -10.89 -5.07 11.41
CA GLU A 20 -11.79 -6.08 11.94
C GLU A 20 -12.74 -6.53 10.82
N GLY A 21 -12.61 -7.78 10.38
CA GLY A 21 -13.36 -8.30 9.24
C GLY A 21 -12.87 -9.63 8.65
N MET A 22 -11.75 -10.19 9.11
CA MET A 22 -11.37 -11.56 8.71
C MET A 22 -12.22 -12.57 9.49
N GLY A 23 -13.32 -12.99 8.87
CA GLY A 23 -14.05 -14.18 9.27
C GLY A 23 -13.08 -15.37 9.33
N PHE A 24 -12.92 -15.92 10.53
CA PHE A 24 -12.30 -17.21 10.73
C PHE A 24 -13.07 -18.26 9.92
N LEU A 25 -12.54 -18.66 8.77
CA LEU A 25 -13.02 -19.86 8.10
C LEU A 25 -12.58 -21.06 8.95
N LYS A 26 -13.52 -21.56 9.76
CA LYS A 26 -13.43 -22.90 10.36
C LYS A 26 -13.17 -23.90 9.25
N GLN A 27 -11.98 -24.47 9.22
CA GLN A 27 -11.60 -25.50 8.27
C GLN A 27 -12.22 -26.83 8.73
N GLU A 28 -13.12 -27.41 7.93
CA GLU A 28 -13.56 -28.79 8.12
C GLU A 28 -12.53 -29.75 7.49
N PRO A 29 -12.12 -30.81 8.19
CA PRO A 29 -11.09 -31.73 7.68
C PRO A 29 -11.66 -32.59 6.54
N GLY A 30 -11.04 -32.51 5.35
CA GLY A 30 -11.27 -33.46 4.25
C GLY A 30 -11.74 -32.88 2.91
N LYS A 31 -11.89 -31.56 2.76
CA LYS A 31 -12.24 -30.93 1.48
C LYS A 31 -11.02 -30.24 0.85
N PRO A 32 -10.68 -30.47 -0.43
CA PRO A 32 -9.64 -29.69 -1.09
C PRO A 32 -10.04 -28.21 -1.10
N PRO A 33 -9.09 -27.27 -0.89
CA PRO A 33 -9.40 -25.85 -0.88
C PRO A 33 -10.03 -25.47 -2.22
N VAL A 34 -11.29 -25.04 -2.17
CA VAL A 34 -11.94 -24.42 -3.30
C VAL A 34 -11.33 -23.03 -3.43
N PHE A 35 -10.55 -22.83 -4.48
CA PHE A 35 -10.03 -21.52 -4.83
C PHE A 35 -11.19 -20.69 -5.35
N GLU A 36 -11.76 -19.86 -4.48
CA GLU A 36 -12.52 -18.71 -4.93
C GLU A 36 -11.55 -17.76 -5.64
N PRO A 37 -11.89 -17.24 -6.83
CA PRO A 37 -11.13 -16.16 -7.44
C PRO A 37 -11.01 -15.04 -6.42
N LEU A 38 -9.78 -14.55 -6.19
CA LEU A 38 -9.58 -13.27 -5.52
C LEU A 38 -10.33 -12.24 -6.36
N VAL A 39 -11.51 -11.83 -5.89
CA VAL A 39 -12.26 -10.74 -6.50
C VAL A 39 -11.38 -9.52 -6.37
N ASP A 40 -11.11 -8.88 -7.50
CA ASP A 40 -10.38 -7.62 -7.60
C ASP A 40 -11.33 -6.49 -7.14
N ASP A 41 -11.83 -6.60 -5.90
CA ASP A 41 -12.77 -5.65 -5.30
C ASP A 41 -11.96 -4.52 -4.62
N GLU A 42 -11.20 -3.76 -5.40
CA GLU A 42 -11.08 -2.33 -5.08
C GLU A 42 -12.42 -1.72 -5.55
N PRO A 43 -13.34 -1.38 -4.63
CA PRO A 43 -14.56 -0.69 -5.04
C PRO A 43 -14.15 0.57 -5.80
N ALA A 44 -14.76 0.80 -6.96
CA ALA A 44 -14.50 1.98 -7.76
C ALA A 44 -14.49 3.23 -6.85
N GLU A 45 -13.50 4.13 -6.99
CA GLU A 45 -13.29 5.27 -6.06
C GLU A 45 -14.57 6.06 -5.73
N SER A 46 -15.54 6.07 -6.65
CA SER A 46 -16.85 6.69 -6.52
C SER A 46 -17.78 6.04 -5.46
N GLN A 47 -17.56 4.77 -5.10
CA GLN A 47 -18.30 4.04 -4.07
C GLN A 47 -17.70 4.21 -2.66
N LEU A 48 -16.48 4.74 -2.57
CA LEU A 48 -15.77 4.91 -1.29
C LEU A 48 -16.20 6.16 -0.52
N PHE A 49 -16.95 7.08 -1.14
CA PHE A 49 -17.37 8.35 -0.53
C PHE A 49 -18.89 8.43 -0.38
N PRO A 50 -19.40 9.01 0.71
CA PRO A 50 -18.65 9.56 1.86
C PRO A 50 -18.05 8.46 2.76
N MET A 51 -16.94 8.79 3.43
CA MET A 51 -16.26 7.88 4.35
C MET A 51 -16.17 8.46 5.77
N THR A 52 -16.08 7.58 6.76
CA THR A 52 -15.82 7.94 8.16
C THR A 52 -14.36 8.40 8.35
N THR A 53 -14.05 9.06 9.46
CA THR A 53 -12.68 9.55 9.77
C THR A 53 -11.68 8.40 9.82
N GLY A 54 -12.05 7.25 10.39
CA GLY A 54 -11.20 6.05 10.39
C GLY A 54 -10.93 5.51 8.98
N GLN A 55 -11.94 5.52 8.12
CA GLN A 55 -11.80 5.12 6.72
C GLN A 55 -10.95 6.13 5.92
N ALA A 56 -11.10 7.43 6.16
CA ALA A 56 -10.28 8.48 5.56
C ALA A 56 -8.81 8.34 5.95
N ALA A 57 -8.52 8.07 7.23
CA ALA A 57 -7.14 7.83 7.69
C ALA A 57 -6.52 6.59 7.03
N ASN A 58 -7.29 5.50 6.91
CA ASN A 58 -6.85 4.29 6.21
C ASN A 58 -6.60 4.56 4.71
N HIS A 59 -7.46 5.35 4.07
CA HIS A 59 -7.32 5.72 2.66
C HIS A 59 -6.11 6.63 2.40
N LEU A 60 -5.81 7.55 3.31
CA LEU A 60 -4.58 8.36 3.22
C LEU A 60 -3.32 7.52 3.47
N ARG A 61 -3.38 6.56 4.40
CA ARG A 61 -2.30 5.58 4.61
C ARG A 61 -2.06 4.70 3.39
N SER A 62 -3.11 4.25 2.71
CA SER A 62 -2.95 3.46 1.47
C SER A 62 -2.32 4.27 0.35
N ARG A 63 -2.50 5.61 0.34
CA ARG A 63 -1.80 6.56 -0.54
C ARG A 63 -0.35 6.84 -0.13
N GLY A 64 0.07 6.43 1.06
CA GLY A 64 1.45 6.54 1.56
C GLY A 64 1.69 7.63 2.61
N TYR A 65 0.64 8.31 3.06
CA TYR A 65 0.73 9.33 4.12
C TYR A 65 0.70 8.69 5.51
N ASP A 66 1.53 9.17 6.44
CA ASP A 66 1.51 8.69 7.82
C ASP A 66 0.35 9.34 8.60
N CYS A 67 -0.87 8.92 8.26
CA CYS A 67 -2.11 9.50 8.77
C CYS A 67 -2.74 8.63 9.85
N ARG A 68 -2.78 9.13 11.08
CA ARG A 68 -3.61 8.56 12.16
C ARG A 68 -4.95 9.29 12.25
N PRO A 69 -6.05 8.64 12.68
CA PRO A 69 -7.36 9.29 12.81
C PRO A 69 -7.32 10.58 13.62
N GLU A 70 -6.53 10.61 14.71
CA GLU A 70 -6.41 11.79 15.59
C GLU A 70 -5.77 12.98 14.87
N MET A 71 -4.95 12.74 13.85
CA MET A 71 -4.36 13.81 13.05
C MET A 71 -5.39 14.48 12.16
N LEU A 72 -6.38 13.72 11.68
CA LEU A 72 -7.49 14.26 10.91
C LEU A 72 -8.38 15.15 11.78
N ASP A 73 -8.63 14.75 13.04
CA ASP A 73 -9.36 15.58 14.01
C ASP A 73 -8.65 16.93 14.21
N VAL A 74 -7.33 16.91 14.38
CA VAL A 74 -6.51 18.12 14.51
C VAL A 74 -6.55 19.00 13.24
N LEU A 75 -6.62 18.42 12.04
CA LEU A 75 -6.76 19.20 10.79
C LEU A 75 -8.12 19.90 10.70
N VAL A 76 -9.18 19.26 11.18
CA VAL A 76 -10.52 19.84 11.24
C VAL A 76 -10.58 20.95 12.29
N GLU A 77 -10.03 20.71 13.49
CA GLU A 77 -9.96 21.70 14.58
C GLU A 77 -9.19 22.95 14.15
N ASN A 78 -8.08 22.79 13.43
CA ASN A 78 -7.28 23.90 12.91
C ASN A 78 -7.84 24.52 11.63
N SER A 79 -9.04 24.11 11.19
CA SER A 79 -9.71 24.62 9.98
C SER A 79 -8.91 24.44 8.69
N VAL A 80 -7.97 23.50 8.66
CA VAL A 80 -7.24 23.10 7.44
C VAL A 80 -8.17 22.34 6.51
N VAL A 81 -9.00 21.46 7.07
CA VAL A 81 -10.07 20.76 6.36
C VAL A 81 -11.42 21.22 6.92
N LYS A 82 -12.39 21.49 6.03
CA LYS A 82 -13.72 21.97 6.42
C LYS A 82 -14.77 20.94 6.04
N LEU A 83 -15.05 20.04 6.98
CA LEU A 83 -16.08 19.02 6.78
C LEU A 83 -17.47 19.66 6.71
N SER A 84 -18.29 19.15 5.79
CA SER A 84 -19.71 19.55 5.69
C SER A 84 -20.56 18.98 6.84
N GLN A 85 -20.19 17.79 7.35
CA GLN A 85 -20.79 17.16 8.52
C GLN A 85 -19.69 16.49 9.36
N PRO A 86 -19.85 16.38 10.69
CA PRO A 86 -18.90 15.66 11.54
C PRO A 86 -18.78 14.20 11.10
N ASP A 87 -17.56 13.69 11.06
CA ASP A 87 -17.24 12.29 10.68
C ASP A 87 -17.68 11.87 9.27
N VAL A 88 -17.95 12.84 8.38
CA VAL A 88 -18.31 12.60 6.98
C VAL A 88 -17.29 13.27 6.09
N TRP A 89 -16.37 12.49 5.54
CA TRP A 89 -15.32 12.94 4.65
C TRP A 89 -15.74 12.77 3.20
N ALA A 90 -15.84 13.89 2.48
CA ALA A 90 -15.99 13.88 1.03
C ALA A 90 -14.62 13.76 0.34
N ARG A 91 -14.64 13.48 -0.96
CA ARG A 91 -13.42 13.38 -1.77
C ARG A 91 -12.55 14.64 -1.67
N ALA A 92 -13.17 15.82 -1.73
CA ALA A 92 -12.47 17.09 -1.62
C ALA A 92 -11.80 17.28 -0.25
N ASP A 93 -12.40 16.79 0.83
CA ASP A 93 -11.84 16.88 2.19
C ASP A 93 -10.61 15.99 2.34
N VAL A 94 -10.68 14.78 1.79
CA VAL A 94 -9.57 13.82 1.79
C VAL A 94 -8.43 14.29 0.90
N ASP A 95 -8.74 14.86 -0.27
CA ASP A 95 -7.71 15.42 -1.16
C ASP A 95 -7.04 16.65 -0.51
N ALA A 96 -7.80 17.52 0.18
CA ALA A 96 -7.22 18.63 0.95
C ALA A 96 -6.32 18.16 2.11
N ALA A 97 -6.71 17.09 2.81
CA ALA A 97 -5.85 16.48 3.83
C ALA A 97 -4.58 15.88 3.22
N ALA A 98 -4.69 15.20 2.07
CA ALA A 98 -3.56 14.66 1.34
C ALA A 98 -2.56 15.77 0.95
N ASP A 99 -3.05 16.88 0.40
CA ASP A 99 -2.23 18.04 0.02
C ASP A 99 -1.46 18.60 1.23
N TYR A 100 -2.09 18.66 2.41
CA TYR A 100 -1.44 19.08 3.64
C TYR A 100 -0.34 18.10 4.06
N PHE A 101 -0.62 16.79 4.08
CA PHE A 101 0.38 15.79 4.45
C PHE A 101 1.56 15.76 3.48
N GLU A 102 1.31 15.97 2.19
CA GLU A 102 2.35 16.11 1.18
C GLU A 102 3.22 17.35 1.43
N GLN A 103 2.62 18.52 1.65
CA GLN A 103 3.35 19.76 1.96
C GLN A 103 4.15 19.67 3.27
N ALA A 104 3.59 19.00 4.27
CA ALA A 104 4.24 18.80 5.57
C ALA A 104 5.31 17.69 5.55
N GLY A 105 5.43 16.93 4.46
CA GLY A 105 6.35 15.79 4.36
C GLY A 105 6.01 14.64 5.32
N ILE A 106 4.75 14.52 5.71
CA ILE A 106 4.27 13.49 6.64
C ILE A 106 3.95 12.23 5.84
N LEU A 107 5.01 11.50 5.53
CA LEU A 107 5.00 10.30 4.71
C LEU A 107 5.31 9.10 5.57
N THR A 108 4.71 7.96 5.24
CA THR A 108 5.18 6.69 5.79
C THR A 108 6.64 6.46 5.39
N PRO A 109 7.43 5.72 6.20
CA PRO A 109 8.82 5.42 5.86
C PRO A 109 8.97 4.79 4.45
N TYR A 110 8.00 3.96 4.05
CA TYR A 110 7.97 3.37 2.71
C TYR A 110 7.73 4.40 1.60
N ALA A 111 6.83 5.36 1.78
CA ALA A 111 6.62 6.42 0.80
C ALA A 111 7.84 7.34 0.68
N ALA A 112 8.50 7.67 1.80
CA ALA A 112 9.76 8.41 1.80
C ALA A 112 10.90 7.65 1.09
N MET A 113 10.99 6.33 1.31
CA MET A 113 11.90 5.46 0.55
C MET A 113 11.61 5.54 -0.96
N CYS A 114 10.35 5.44 -1.38
CA CYS A 114 9.96 5.50 -2.79
C CYS A 114 10.40 6.81 -3.45
N GLN A 115 10.21 7.95 -2.77
CA GLN A 115 10.70 9.24 -3.25
C GLN A 115 12.21 9.24 -3.46
N THR A 116 12.98 8.67 -2.53
CA THR A 116 14.44 8.51 -2.65
C THR A 116 14.84 7.60 -3.81
N LEU A 117 14.04 6.56 -4.07
CA LEU A 117 14.22 5.66 -5.23
C LEU A 117 13.81 6.33 -6.55
N GLY A 118 13.08 7.45 -6.50
CA GLY A 118 12.59 8.18 -7.67
C GLY A 118 11.31 7.59 -8.27
N CYS A 119 10.48 6.96 -7.47
CA CYS A 119 9.15 6.47 -7.85
C CYS A 119 8.09 6.93 -6.85
N SER A 120 6.81 6.92 -7.25
CA SER A 120 5.72 7.13 -6.29
C SER A 120 5.50 5.87 -5.44
N TYR A 121 4.80 6.00 -4.31
CA TYR A 121 4.41 4.83 -3.51
C TYR A 121 3.46 3.90 -4.27
N ALA A 122 2.57 4.45 -5.11
CA ALA A 122 1.72 3.67 -5.99
C ALA A 122 2.52 2.86 -7.03
N ASP A 123 3.60 3.45 -7.57
CA ASP A 123 4.51 2.77 -8.50
C ASP A 123 5.32 1.64 -7.84
N PHE A 124 5.43 1.64 -6.51
CA PHE A 124 5.99 0.53 -5.74
C PHE A 124 4.93 -0.57 -5.47
N LEU A 125 3.74 -0.17 -5.00
CA LEU A 125 2.70 -1.12 -4.58
C LEU A 125 2.10 -1.91 -5.76
N ARG A 126 1.91 -1.28 -6.92
CA ARG A 126 1.30 -1.95 -8.08
C ARG A 126 2.14 -3.15 -8.55
N PRO A 127 3.45 -3.01 -8.85
CA PRO A 127 4.30 -4.15 -9.21
C PRO A 127 4.38 -5.24 -8.13
N LEU A 128 4.34 -4.88 -6.84
CA LEU A 128 4.33 -5.86 -5.74
C LEU A 128 3.04 -6.70 -5.75
N ARG A 129 1.88 -6.06 -5.90
CA ARG A 129 0.57 -6.75 -6.02
C ARG A 129 0.52 -7.65 -7.26
N GLU A 130 1.02 -7.18 -8.39
CA GLU A 130 1.10 -7.95 -9.63
C GLU A 130 2.00 -9.18 -9.45
N ALA A 131 3.18 -9.03 -8.86
CA ALA A 131 4.10 -10.13 -8.59
C ALA A 131 3.51 -11.18 -7.63
N ALA A 132 2.86 -10.73 -6.55
CA ALA A 132 2.17 -11.62 -5.61
C ALA A 132 1.01 -12.37 -6.26
N THR A 133 0.23 -11.69 -7.10
CA THR A 133 -0.86 -12.32 -7.87
C THR A 133 -0.32 -13.35 -8.86
N GLN A 134 0.75 -13.02 -9.57
CA GLN A 134 1.39 -13.92 -10.53
C GLN A 134 1.99 -15.15 -9.82
N ALA A 135 2.69 -14.96 -8.70
CA ALA A 135 3.23 -16.05 -7.88
C ALA A 135 2.10 -16.93 -7.36
N SER A 136 1.03 -16.33 -6.82
CA SER A 136 -0.13 -17.07 -6.31
C SER A 136 -0.76 -17.97 -7.38
N ARG A 137 -0.93 -17.44 -8.60
CA ARG A 137 -1.45 -18.19 -9.74
C ARG A 137 -0.50 -19.32 -10.16
N LYS A 138 0.81 -19.06 -10.20
CA LYS A 138 1.82 -20.04 -10.62
C LYS A 138 1.89 -21.24 -9.67
N TYR A 139 1.93 -21.00 -8.36
CA TYR A 139 2.09 -22.06 -7.36
C TYR A 139 0.75 -22.58 -6.81
N ARG A 140 -0.38 -22.03 -7.27
CA ARG A 140 -1.73 -22.39 -6.81
C ARG A 140 -1.86 -22.35 -5.28
N ARG A 141 -1.30 -21.30 -4.69
CA ARG A 141 -1.31 -21.02 -3.24
C ARG A 141 -1.41 -19.52 -3.04
N ARG A 142 -1.91 -19.08 -1.90
CA ARG A 142 -1.91 -17.65 -1.57
C ARG A 142 -0.49 -17.23 -1.24
N VAL A 143 0.05 -16.27 -1.98
CA VAL A 143 1.30 -15.57 -1.66
C VAL A 143 0.91 -14.15 -1.24
N PRO A 144 1.18 -13.74 0.01
CA PRO A 144 0.94 -12.37 0.46
C PRO A 144 1.67 -11.34 -0.40
N ASN A 145 1.06 -10.17 -0.57
CA ASN A 145 1.68 -8.99 -1.18
C ASN A 145 2.63 -8.29 -0.19
N ASP A 146 3.55 -9.06 0.37
CA ASP A 146 4.55 -8.63 1.34
C ASP A 146 5.91 -8.55 0.64
N ASP A 147 6.55 -7.39 0.69
CA ASP A 147 7.82 -7.13 0.01
C ASP A 147 8.96 -8.00 0.56
N GLN A 148 8.82 -8.58 1.76
CA GLN A 148 9.78 -9.54 2.32
C GLN A 148 9.88 -10.84 1.51
N TYR A 149 8.86 -11.18 0.71
CA TYR A 149 8.87 -12.39 -0.12
C TYR A 149 9.46 -12.17 -1.52
N PHE A 150 9.82 -10.93 -1.85
CA PHE A 150 10.28 -10.58 -3.18
C PHE A 150 11.59 -9.80 -3.15
N ILE A 151 12.41 -10.06 -4.15
CA ILE A 151 13.55 -9.23 -4.50
C ILE A 151 13.02 -8.07 -5.33
N MET A 152 13.21 -6.84 -4.83
CA MET A 152 12.92 -5.62 -5.56
C MET A 152 14.06 -5.30 -6.54
N HIS A 153 13.72 -5.16 -7.82
CA HIS A 153 14.62 -4.66 -8.85
C HIS A 153 14.25 -3.23 -9.19
N ARG A 154 15.26 -2.36 -9.25
CA ARG A 154 15.08 -0.94 -9.60
C ARG A 154 15.87 -0.61 -10.86
N MET A 155 15.17 -0.05 -11.85
CA MET A 155 15.79 0.74 -12.90
C MET A 155 15.73 2.22 -12.49
N PRO A 156 16.87 2.91 -12.32
CA PRO A 156 16.88 4.29 -11.85
C PRO A 156 16.26 5.25 -12.87
N PRO A 157 15.82 6.45 -12.44
CA PRO A 157 15.27 7.47 -13.32
C PRO A 157 16.24 7.81 -14.45
N ARG A 158 15.71 7.99 -15.67
CA ARG A 158 16.53 8.35 -16.85
C ARG A 158 16.02 9.64 -17.48
N GLY A 159 16.94 10.57 -17.72
CA GLY A 159 16.70 11.71 -18.58
C GLY A 159 16.61 11.26 -20.03
N VAL A 160 15.56 11.71 -20.73
CA VAL A 160 15.39 11.53 -22.17
C VAL A 160 15.22 12.91 -22.78
N THR A 161 16.06 13.23 -23.75
CA THR A 161 15.87 14.43 -24.57
C THR A 161 14.91 14.08 -25.69
N GLY A 162 13.78 14.78 -25.75
CA GLY A 162 12.82 14.66 -26.84
C GLY A 162 13.37 15.21 -28.15
N ASP A 163 12.72 14.87 -29.27
CA ASP A 163 13.10 15.34 -30.61
C ASP A 163 12.99 16.88 -30.76
N ASP A 164 12.25 17.53 -29.86
CA ASP A 164 12.11 18.97 -29.71
C ASP A 164 13.22 19.64 -28.86
N GLY A 165 14.17 18.85 -28.36
CA GLY A 165 15.23 19.30 -27.46
C GLY A 165 14.79 19.44 -26.00
N SER A 166 13.55 19.10 -25.64
CA SER A 166 13.07 19.15 -24.26
C SER A 166 13.69 18.01 -23.43
N PHE A 167 14.09 18.30 -22.19
CA PHE A 167 14.56 17.27 -21.26
C PHE A 167 13.38 16.76 -20.42
N GLN A 168 13.09 15.46 -20.52
CA GLN A 168 12.09 14.79 -19.70
C GLN A 168 12.74 13.72 -18.83
N SER A 169 12.52 13.78 -17.52
CA SER A 169 12.96 12.73 -16.61
C SER A 169 11.89 11.65 -16.51
N LYS A 170 12.23 10.42 -16.90
CA LYS A 170 11.38 9.26 -16.64
C LYS A 170 11.59 8.80 -15.19
N PRO A 171 10.51 8.49 -14.43
CA PRO A 171 10.64 7.99 -13.07
C PRO A 171 11.35 6.64 -13.03
N ALA A 172 11.76 6.22 -11.85
CA ALA A 172 12.30 4.88 -11.65
C ALA A 172 11.24 3.82 -11.95
N VAL A 173 11.68 2.69 -12.50
CA VAL A 173 10.81 1.53 -12.72
C VAL A 173 11.15 0.48 -11.68
N ILE A 174 10.14 0.02 -10.94
CA ILE A 174 10.25 -1.01 -9.92
C ILE A 174 9.62 -2.30 -10.44
N THR A 175 10.31 -3.42 -10.25
CA THR A 175 9.77 -4.76 -10.50
C THR A 175 10.13 -5.69 -9.35
N PHE A 176 9.39 -6.78 -9.20
CA PHE A 176 9.60 -7.76 -8.13
C PHE A 176 9.74 -9.16 -8.69
N THR A 177 10.66 -9.93 -8.13
CA THR A 177 10.78 -11.38 -8.37
C THR A 177 10.75 -12.11 -7.06
N LEU A 178 10.06 -13.25 -7.00
CA LEU A 178 9.98 -14.03 -5.76
C LEU A 178 11.38 -14.42 -5.27
N CYS A 179 11.64 -14.30 -3.97
CA CYS A 179 12.87 -14.77 -3.35
C CYS A 179 13.04 -16.28 -3.58
N ASP A 180 14.29 -16.73 -3.72
CA ASP A 180 14.59 -18.12 -4.07
C ASP A 180 14.17 -19.09 -2.95
N ASP A 181 14.33 -18.70 -1.69
CA ASP A 181 13.91 -19.48 -0.52
C ASP A 181 12.38 -19.65 -0.46
N ILE A 182 11.62 -18.58 -0.69
CA ILE A 182 10.16 -18.61 -0.76
C ILE A 182 9.71 -19.46 -1.96
N ARG A 183 10.37 -19.31 -3.12
CA ARG A 183 10.11 -20.15 -4.29
C ARG A 183 10.29 -21.63 -3.96
N GLU A 184 11.42 -22.01 -3.37
CA GLU A 184 11.70 -23.41 -3.04
C GLU A 184 10.68 -24.00 -2.07
N ARG A 185 10.25 -23.22 -1.06
CA ARG A 185 9.20 -23.63 -0.11
C ARG A 185 7.87 -23.86 -0.83
N LEU A 186 7.47 -22.96 -1.71
CA LEU A 186 6.25 -23.11 -2.51
C LEU A 186 6.32 -24.32 -3.46
N GLU A 187 7.48 -24.59 -4.06
CA GLU A 187 7.70 -25.77 -4.92
C GLU A 187 7.62 -27.09 -4.13
N ARG A 188 8.02 -27.09 -2.85
CA ARG A 188 7.83 -28.21 -1.91
C ARG A 188 6.40 -28.33 -1.38
N GLY A 189 5.53 -27.36 -1.67
CA GLY A 189 4.14 -27.34 -1.20
C GLY A 189 4.00 -26.88 0.26
N GLU A 190 4.96 -26.13 0.78
CA GLU A 190 4.89 -25.50 2.09
C GLU A 190 4.04 -24.21 2.04
N GLU A 191 3.61 -23.74 3.20
CA GLU A 191 2.97 -22.42 3.36
C GLU A 191 4.02 -21.34 3.60
N VAL A 192 3.73 -20.11 3.15
CA VAL A 192 4.58 -18.92 3.24
C VAL A 192 3.77 -17.71 3.68
#